data_AF-A0A9P7JNG5-F1
#
_entry.id   AF-A0A9P7JNG5-F1
#
_cell.length_a   1.000
_cell.length_b   1.000
_cell.length_c   1.000
_cell.angle_alpha   90.00
_cell.angle_beta   90.00
_cell.angle_gamma   90.00
#
_symmetry.space_group_name_H-M   'P 1'
#
loop_
_entity.id
_entity.type
_entity.pdbx_description
1 polymer ?
#
loop_
_entity_poly.entity_id
_entity_poly.type
_entity_poly.pdbx_seq_one_letter_code
_entity_poly.pdbx_strand_id
1 'polypeptide(L)'
;PCGFCGHSGVPECTIRIAVPSSGAPTWETRCIYQHSFRYGSVDSGSKNKPCRNLPLKCELCHPVPMLPVEAIWHYNMTVHILGQHEEFAIPGHREAGVPLPVSVWRVMKLTDLEQGASRIPK
;
A
#
# COMPACT_ATOMS: atom_id res chain seq x y z
N PRO A 1 -7.73 2.56 -7.64
CA PRO A 1 -8.26 1.34 -8.32
C PRO A 1 -8.28 0.14 -7.37
N CYS A 2 -9.19 -0.80 -7.59
CA CYS A 2 -9.43 -1.98 -6.74
C CYS A 2 -8.33 -3.05 -6.82
N GLY A 3 -7.33 -2.90 -7.70
CA GLY A 3 -6.21 -3.84 -7.91
C GLY A 3 -6.56 -5.19 -8.54
N PHE A 4 -7.82 -5.62 -8.49
CA PHE A 4 -8.31 -6.87 -9.09
C PHE A 4 -8.98 -6.65 -10.46
N CYS A 5 -9.98 -5.79 -10.46
CA CYS A 5 -10.88 -5.43 -11.54
C CYS A 5 -10.47 -4.18 -12.33
N GLY A 6 -9.52 -3.39 -11.82
CA GLY A 6 -9.13 -2.10 -12.40
C GLY A 6 -10.07 -0.92 -12.14
N HIS A 7 -11.34 -1.15 -11.76
CA HIS A 7 -12.27 -0.07 -11.43
C HIS A 7 -11.84 0.74 -10.19
N SER A 8 -12.25 2.01 -10.15
CA SER A 8 -11.99 2.94 -9.04
C SER A 8 -13.29 3.60 -8.61
N GLY A 9 -13.42 3.95 -7.31
CA GLY A 9 -14.58 4.69 -6.79
C GLY A 9 -15.87 3.87 -6.64
N VAL A 10 -15.81 2.55 -6.83
CA VAL A 10 -16.96 1.64 -6.72
C VAL A 10 -16.94 0.99 -5.32
N PRO A 11 -18.01 1.09 -4.50
CA PRO A 11 -18.00 0.59 -3.11
C PRO A 11 -17.69 -0.89 -2.97
N GLU A 12 -18.13 -1.73 -3.92
CA GLU A 12 -17.86 -3.17 -3.94
C GLU A 12 -16.37 -3.47 -4.12
N CYS A 13 -15.66 -2.53 -4.73
CA CYS A 13 -14.24 -2.62 -5.04
C CYS A 13 -13.35 -2.03 -3.94
N THR A 14 -13.92 -1.45 -2.90
CA THR A 14 -13.17 -1.00 -1.72
C THR A 14 -12.52 -2.20 -1.04
N ILE A 15 -11.25 -2.03 -0.68
CA ILE A 15 -10.52 -3.00 0.13
C ILE A 15 -10.45 -2.44 1.53
N ARG A 16 -10.88 -3.22 2.52
CA ARG A 16 -10.70 -2.87 3.93
C ARG A 16 -9.58 -3.71 4.50
N ILE A 17 -8.69 -3.09 5.24
CA ILE A 17 -7.56 -3.75 5.91
C ILE A 17 -7.60 -3.49 7.40
N ALA A 18 -7.34 -4.53 8.19
CA ALA A 18 -7.11 -4.44 9.62
C ALA A 18 -5.69 -4.91 9.92
N VAL A 19 -4.92 -4.07 10.61
CA VAL A 19 -3.56 -4.38 11.06
C VAL A 19 -3.61 -4.53 12.59
N PRO A 20 -3.60 -5.78 13.10
CA PRO A 20 -3.60 -6.02 14.55
C PRO A 20 -2.22 -5.73 15.14
N SER A 21 -2.17 -5.46 16.45
CA SER A 21 -0.91 -5.26 17.17
C SER A 21 -0.04 -6.52 17.22
N SER A 22 -0.65 -7.69 17.03
CA SER A 22 0.02 -8.98 16.89
C SER A 22 -0.69 -9.83 15.82
N GLY A 23 0.10 -10.58 15.05
CA GLY A 23 -0.41 -11.43 13.97
C GLY A 23 -0.36 -10.78 12.58
N ALA A 24 -0.86 -11.50 11.59
CA ALA A 24 -0.83 -11.06 10.19
C ALA A 24 -1.97 -10.07 9.90
N PRO A 25 -1.76 -9.08 9.02
CA PRO A 25 -2.84 -8.24 8.51
C PRO A 25 -3.94 -9.06 7.84
N THR A 26 -5.19 -8.66 8.05
CA THR A 26 -6.36 -9.22 7.38
C THR A 26 -6.97 -8.18 6.45
N TRP A 27 -7.54 -8.63 5.34
CA TRP A 27 -8.18 -7.76 4.38
C TRP A 27 -9.44 -8.40 3.80
N GLU A 28 -10.36 -7.57 3.34
CA GLU A 28 -11.59 -7.98 2.68
C GLU A 28 -11.95 -7.05 1.53
N THR A 29 -12.66 -7.59 0.53
CA THR A 29 -13.30 -6.83 -0.54
C THR A 29 -14.55 -7.57 -1.02
N ARG A 30 -15.48 -6.84 -1.65
CA ARG A 30 -16.66 -7.43 -2.30
C ARG A 30 -16.49 -7.53 -3.82
N CYS A 31 -15.29 -7.24 -4.33
CA CYS A 31 -15.01 -7.30 -5.74
C CYS A 31 -15.17 -8.74 -6.24
N ILE A 32 -16.05 -8.97 -7.21
CA ILE A 32 -16.28 -10.31 -7.78
C ILE A 32 -15.05 -10.89 -8.49
N TYR A 33 -14.11 -10.03 -8.87
CA TYR A 33 -12.84 -10.41 -9.50
C TYR A 33 -11.70 -10.62 -8.50
N GLN A 34 -11.99 -10.57 -7.19
CA GLN A 34 -10.97 -10.80 -6.18
C GLN A 34 -10.33 -12.19 -6.36
N HIS A 35 -9.04 -12.26 -6.06
CA HIS A 35 -8.36 -13.53 -5.86
C HIS A 35 -7.69 -13.53 -4.49
N SER A 36 -7.72 -14.67 -3.82
CA SER A 36 -7.08 -14.82 -2.52
C SER A 36 -5.56 -14.86 -2.67
N PHE A 37 -4.86 -14.19 -1.76
CA PHE A 37 -3.41 -14.29 -1.62
C PHE A 37 -3.04 -14.29 -0.13
N ARG A 38 -1.86 -14.85 0.17
CA ARG A 38 -1.30 -14.81 1.52
C ARG A 38 -0.49 -13.54 1.69
N TYR A 39 -0.92 -12.65 2.59
CA TYR A 39 -0.33 -11.33 2.78
C TYR A 39 1.20 -11.41 2.96
N GLY A 40 1.69 -12.19 3.91
CA GLY A 40 3.12 -12.32 4.18
C GLY A 40 3.94 -12.90 3.00
N SER A 41 3.33 -13.72 2.14
CA SER A 41 4.00 -14.24 0.94
C SER A 41 4.16 -13.16 -0.13
N VAL A 42 3.20 -12.24 -0.27
CA VAL A 42 3.30 -11.11 -1.20
C VAL A 42 4.26 -10.06 -0.63
N ASP A 43 4.19 -9.78 0.67
CA ASP A 43 5.06 -8.80 1.35
C ASP A 43 6.54 -9.18 1.31
N SER A 44 6.85 -10.47 1.46
CA SER A 44 8.23 -10.95 1.33
C SER A 44 8.79 -10.78 -0.09
N GLY A 45 7.93 -10.89 -1.11
CA GLY A 45 8.34 -11.02 -2.50
C GLY A 45 9.25 -12.22 -2.76
N SER A 46 9.62 -12.42 -4.02
CA SER A 46 10.66 -13.38 -4.41
C SER A 46 11.23 -13.00 -5.77
N LYS A 47 12.36 -13.61 -6.15
CA LYS A 47 12.93 -13.43 -7.49
C LYS A 47 11.93 -13.76 -8.62
N ASN A 48 11.09 -14.77 -8.41
CA ASN A 48 10.10 -15.21 -9.40
C ASN A 48 8.76 -14.46 -9.30
N LYS A 49 8.49 -13.81 -8.16
CA LYS A 49 7.30 -12.99 -7.90
C LYS A 49 7.73 -11.73 -7.15
N PRO A 50 8.33 -10.75 -7.84
CA PRO A 50 8.98 -9.60 -7.20
C PRO A 50 8.00 -8.48 -6.84
N CYS A 51 6.79 -8.51 -7.40
CA CYS A 51 5.75 -7.53 -7.13
C CYS A 51 5.22 -7.69 -5.70
N ARG A 52 5.35 -6.64 -4.89
CA ARG A 52 4.81 -6.54 -3.52
C ARG A 52 3.67 -5.55 -3.49
N ASN A 53 2.82 -5.54 -4.53
CA ASN A 53 1.64 -4.69 -4.54
C ASN A 53 0.57 -5.31 -3.63
N LEU A 54 0.52 -4.83 -2.39
CA LEU A 54 -0.42 -5.24 -1.36
C LEU A 54 -1.28 -4.05 -0.89
N PRO A 55 -2.49 -4.29 -0.39
CA PRO A 55 -3.28 -3.28 0.29
C PRO A 55 -2.57 -2.88 1.59
N LEU A 56 -2.43 -1.59 1.82
CA LEU A 56 -1.76 -1.02 2.98
C LEU A 56 -2.71 -0.12 3.76
N LYS A 57 -2.52 -0.08 5.07
CA LYS A 57 -3.09 0.96 5.92
C LYS A 57 -2.19 2.20 5.89
N CYS A 58 -2.75 3.38 5.62
CA CYS A 58 -2.02 4.64 5.84
C CYS A 58 -2.02 4.99 7.34
N GLU A 59 -0.84 4.96 7.97
CA GLU A 59 -0.69 5.30 9.39
C GLU A 59 -0.90 6.80 9.67
N LEU A 60 -0.81 7.66 8.65
CA LEU A 60 -1.07 9.10 8.77
C LEU A 60 -2.58 9.39 8.85
N CYS A 61 -3.39 8.74 8.01
CA CYS A 61 -4.86 8.83 8.09
C CYS A 61 -5.42 8.13 9.34
N HIS A 62 -4.81 7.01 9.70
CA HIS A 62 -5.35 6.09 10.70
C HIS A 62 -4.28 5.68 11.71
N PRO A 63 -3.87 6.56 12.63
CA PRO A 63 -2.79 6.26 13.57
C PRO A 63 -3.15 5.16 14.56
N VAL A 64 -4.45 4.94 14.82
CA VAL A 64 -4.93 3.95 15.79
C VAL A 64 -4.89 2.54 15.19
N PRO A 65 -4.23 1.56 15.84
CA PRO A 65 -4.24 0.16 15.42
C PRO A 65 -5.65 -0.47 15.41
N MET A 66 -5.76 -1.64 14.78
CA MET A 66 -6.91 -2.58 14.93
C MET A 66 -8.25 -2.24 14.25
N LEU A 67 -8.56 -0.99 13.90
CA LEU A 67 -9.79 -0.70 13.15
C LEU A 67 -9.66 -1.04 11.66
N PRO A 68 -10.63 -1.74 11.04
CA PRO A 68 -10.67 -1.94 9.60
C PRO A 68 -10.91 -0.62 8.85
N VAL A 69 -9.92 -0.21 8.07
CA VAL A 69 -9.94 1.05 7.32
C VAL A 69 -9.81 0.78 5.83
N GLU A 70 -10.13 1.77 5.00
CA GLU A 70 -9.89 1.68 3.58
C GLU A 70 -8.39 1.56 3.31
N ALA A 71 -8.03 0.56 2.52
CA ALA A 71 -6.65 0.29 2.17
C ALA A 71 -6.23 1.05 0.92
N ILE A 72 -4.96 1.42 0.89
CA ILE A 72 -4.30 1.99 -0.29
C ILE A 72 -3.33 0.96 -0.82
N TRP A 73 -3.41 0.65 -2.11
CA TRP A 73 -2.43 -0.23 -2.74
C TRP A 73 -1.02 0.35 -2.64
N HIS A 74 -0.04 -0.50 -2.37
CA HIS A 74 1.36 -0.10 -2.20
C HIS A 74 1.86 0.84 -3.30
N TYR A 75 1.62 0.50 -4.56
CA TYR A 75 2.05 1.34 -5.69
C TYR A 75 1.26 2.66 -5.85
N ASN A 76 0.13 2.79 -5.14
CA ASN A 76 -0.67 4.01 -5.08
C ASN A 76 -0.39 4.85 -3.83
N MET A 77 0.43 4.37 -2.88
CA MET A 77 0.69 5.06 -1.61
C MET A 77 1.34 6.43 -1.84
N THR A 78 2.34 6.52 -2.73
CA THR A 78 2.97 7.81 -3.06
C THR A 78 1.96 8.86 -3.53
N VAL A 79 1.07 8.47 -4.46
CA VAL A 79 0.04 9.37 -4.98
C VAL A 79 -0.94 9.78 -3.89
N HIS A 80 -1.32 8.85 -3.01
CA HIS A 80 -2.16 9.14 -1.85
C HIS A 80 -1.51 10.17 -0.93
N ILE A 81 -0.25 9.99 -0.54
CA ILE A 81 0.47 10.91 0.34
C ILE A 81 0.56 12.30 -0.30
N LEU A 82 0.94 12.39 -1.58
CA LEU A 82 1.04 13.67 -2.30
C LEU A 82 -0.28 14.44 -2.35
N GLY A 83 -1.42 13.75 -2.36
CA GLY A 83 -2.74 14.36 -2.47
C GLY A 83 -3.50 14.53 -1.16
N GLN A 84 -3.15 13.81 -0.09
CA GLN A 84 -3.90 13.81 1.18
C GLN A 84 -3.06 14.21 2.40
N HIS A 85 -1.74 14.27 2.24
CA HIS A 85 -0.76 14.53 3.28
C HIS A 85 0.28 15.52 2.76
N GLU A 86 -0.21 16.69 2.34
CA GLU A 86 0.59 17.67 1.60
C GLU A 86 1.74 18.29 2.40
N GLU A 87 1.64 18.22 3.73
CA GLU A 87 2.64 18.66 4.69
C GLU A 87 3.94 17.84 4.62
N PHE A 88 3.90 16.62 4.07
CA PHE A 88 5.05 15.72 4.03
C PHE A 88 5.85 15.80 2.72
N ALA A 89 7.17 15.79 2.87
CA ALA A 89 8.11 15.62 1.79
C ALA A 89 8.26 14.13 1.42
N ILE A 90 8.33 13.84 0.12
CA ILE A 90 8.59 12.51 -0.44
C ILE A 90 9.79 12.59 -1.39
N PRO A 91 10.91 11.91 -1.09
CA PRO A 91 12.08 11.91 -1.95
C PRO A 91 11.74 11.52 -3.39
N GLY A 92 12.17 12.33 -4.36
CA GLY A 92 11.94 12.12 -5.78
C GLY A 92 10.58 12.60 -6.30
N HIS A 93 9.71 13.13 -5.44
CA HIS A 93 8.38 13.63 -5.83
C HIS A 93 8.08 15.03 -5.27
N ARG A 94 8.34 15.27 -3.98
CA ARG A 94 8.11 16.55 -3.32
C ARG A 94 9.18 16.76 -2.25
N GLU A 95 10.12 17.65 -2.51
CA GLU A 95 11.23 17.93 -1.59
C GLU A 95 10.87 18.94 -0.48
N ALA A 96 9.78 19.70 -0.66
CA ALA A 96 9.29 20.65 0.34
C ALA A 96 8.32 19.97 1.32
N GLY A 97 8.52 20.19 2.63
CA GLY A 97 7.65 19.67 3.69
C GLY A 97 8.44 19.04 4.84
N VAL A 98 7.73 18.47 5.80
CA VAL A 98 8.34 17.69 6.88
C VAL A 98 8.69 16.29 6.38
N PRO A 99 9.81 15.68 6.81
CA PRO A 99 10.13 14.32 6.40
C PRO A 99 9.05 13.32 6.80
N LEU A 100 8.75 12.37 5.91
CA LEU A 100 7.84 11.26 6.23
C LEU A 100 8.33 10.46 7.45
N PRO A 101 7.41 10.02 8.33
CA PRO A 101 7.76 9.10 9.40
C PRO A 101 8.41 7.84 8.84
N VAL A 102 9.45 7.35 9.52
CA VAL A 102 10.24 6.20 9.06
C VAL A 102 9.39 4.94 8.89
N SER A 103 8.33 4.75 9.71
CA SER A 103 7.41 3.63 9.58
C SER A 103 6.67 3.66 8.24
N VAL A 104 6.09 4.82 7.90
CA VAL A 104 5.37 5.05 6.63
C VAL A 104 6.30 4.89 5.43
N TRP A 105 7.50 5.47 5.50
CA TRP A 105 8.49 5.35 4.42
C TRP A 105 8.94 3.90 4.19
N ARG A 106 9.21 3.15 5.27
CA ARG A 106 9.63 1.75 5.19
C ARG A 106 8.61 0.89 4.46
N VAL A 107 7.33 1.14 4.70
CA VAL A 107 6.24 0.38 4.11
C VAL A 107 6.00 0.76 2.64
N MET A 108 6.21 2.02 2.24
CA MET A 108 6.00 2.45 0.85
C MET A 108 7.20 2.21 -0.09
N LYS A 109 8.39 1.97 0.46
CA LYS A 109 9.61 1.90 -0.35
C LYS A 109 9.64 0.61 -1.16
N LEU A 110 9.78 0.77 -2.48
CA LEU A 110 10.07 -0.33 -3.39
C LEU A 110 11.48 -0.88 -3.15
N THR A 111 11.64 -2.20 -3.20
CA THR A 111 12.96 -2.82 -3.12
C THR A 111 13.68 -2.72 -4.46
N ASP A 112 15.02 -2.78 -4.46
CA ASP A 112 15.80 -2.85 -5.71
C ASP A 112 15.38 -4.03 -6.59
N LEU A 113 15.03 -5.16 -5.97
CA LEU A 113 14.51 -6.34 -6.68
C LEU A 113 13.19 -6.04 -7.38
N GLU A 114 12.26 -5.41 -6.67
CA GLU A 114 10.94 -5.02 -7.18
C GLU A 114 11.04 -3.98 -8.30
N GLN A 115 11.85 -2.94 -8.10
CA GLN A 115 12.09 -1.91 -9.11
C GLN A 115 12.75 -2.50 -10.37
N GLY A 116 13.82 -3.28 -10.19
CA GLY A 116 14.56 -3.88 -11.29
C GLY A 116 13.70 -4.86 -12.10
N ALA A 117 12.96 -5.74 -11.44
CA ALA A 117 12.14 -6.73 -12.13
C ALA A 117 10.90 -6.11 -12.80
N SER A 118 10.35 -5.04 -12.24
CA SER A 118 9.20 -4.32 -12.80
C SER A 118 9.60 -3.21 -13.78
N ARG A 119 10.91 -3.03 -14.03
CA ARG A 119 11.48 -1.96 -14.87
C ARG A 119 11.01 -0.56 -14.45
N ILE A 120 10.82 -0.36 -13.16
CA ILE A 120 10.51 0.95 -12.58
C ILE A 120 11.83 1.73 -12.51
N PRO A 121 11.89 2.97 -13.04
CA PRO A 121 13.07 3.82 -12.91
C PRO A 121 13.50 4.00 -11.44
N LYS A 122 14.81 4.10 -11.23
CA LYS A 122 15.40 4.38 -9.91
C LYS A 122 15.54 5.87 -9.66
#